data_AF-A0A351Z0J1-F1
#
_entry.id   AF-A0A351Z0J1-F1
#
_cell.length_a   1.000
_cell.length_b   1.000
_cell.length_c   1.000
_cell.angle_alpha   90.00
_cell.angle_beta   90.00
_cell.angle_gamma   90.00
#
_symmetry.space_group_name_H-M   'P 1'
#
loop_
_entity.id
_entity.type
_entity.pdbx_description
1 polymer ?
#
loop_
_entity_poly.entity_id
_entity_poly.type
_entity_poly.pdbx_seq_one_letter_code
_entity_poly.pdbx_strand_id
1 'polypeptide(L)' 'VIEYSLKLDSNPAFTSSVLVAYARAVYRMNKEGQTGCKTVFDVAPAYLSPLSGDEIRAHLL' A
#
# COMPACT_ATOMS: atom_id res chain seq x y z
N VAL A 1 12.37 -20.66 -8.80
CA VAL A 1 11.07 -20.48 -8.13
C VAL A 1 11.09 -19.11 -7.46
N ILE A 2 10.01 -18.33 -7.54
CA ILE A 2 9.87 -17.08 -6.77
C ILE A 2 9.02 -17.41 -5.55
N GLU A 3 9.54 -17.15 -4.35
CA GLU A 3 8.88 -17.51 -3.08
C GLU A 3 8.68 -16.27 -2.20
N TYR A 4 7.49 -16.17 -1.61
CA TYR A 4 7.14 -15.18 -0.59
C TYR A 4 6.48 -15.88 0.58
N SER A 5 6.87 -15.54 1.80
CA SER A 5 6.28 -16.11 3.02
C SER A 5 6.06 -15.01 4.06
N LEU A 6 5.12 -15.27 4.97
CA LEU A 6 4.83 -14.44 6.12
C LEU A 6 4.94 -15.29 7.38
N LYS A 7 5.74 -14.83 8.34
CA LYS A 7 5.75 -15.33 9.71
C LYS A 7 5.20 -14.24 10.61
N LEU A 8 4.02 -14.48 11.17
CA LEU A 8 3.26 -13.46 11.90
C LEU A 8 3.05 -13.90 13.35
N ASP A 9 3.35 -12.99 14.29
CA ASP A 9 2.98 -13.19 15.70
C ASP A 9 1.47 -12.97 15.89
N SER A 10 0.89 -12.01 15.16
CA SER A 10 -0.56 -11.72 15.18
C SER A 10 -1.08 -11.43 13.78
N ASN A 11 -1.87 -12.36 13.24
CA ASN A 11 -2.50 -12.21 11.93
C ASN A 11 -3.49 -11.02 11.87
N PRO A 12 -4.34 -10.76 12.89
CA PRO A 12 -5.22 -9.59 12.90
C PRO A 12 -4.45 -8.26 12.89
N ALA A 13 -3.35 -8.17 13.65
CA ALA A 13 -2.54 -6.96 13.71
C ALA A 13 -1.87 -6.69 12.36
N PHE A 14 -1.25 -7.71 11.75
CA PHE A 14 -0.64 -7.58 10.43
C PHE A 14 -1.67 -7.17 9.37
N THR A 15 -2.82 -7.84 9.35
CA THR A 15 -3.93 -7.50 8.42
C THR A 15 -4.37 -6.05 8.60
N SER A 16 -4.50 -5.59 9.85
CA SER A 16 -4.89 -4.20 10.15
C SER A 16 -3.83 -3.20 9.68
N SER A 17 -2.54 -3.50 9.82
CA SER A 17 -1.46 -2.67 9.28
C SER A 17 -1.54 -2.54 7.76
N VAL A 18 -1.86 -3.64 7.05
CA VAL A 18 -2.10 -3.61 5.61
C VAL A 18 -3.31 -2.72 5.29
N LEU A 19 -4.44 -2.87 6.00
CA LEU A 19 -5.62 -2.03 5.80
C LEU A 19 -5.32 -0.54 5.97
N VAL A 20 -4.54 -0.15 6.99
CA VAL A 20 -4.15 1.25 7.20
C VAL A 20 -3.27 1.78 6.07
N ALA A 21 -2.35 0.96 5.53
CA ALA A 21 -1.56 1.34 4.36
C ALA A 21 -2.45 1.57 3.12
N TYR A 22 -3.45 0.71 2.89
CA TYR A 22 -4.41 0.87 1.80
C TYR A 22 -5.38 2.04 2.02
N ALA A 23 -5.73 2.38 3.26
CA ALA A 23 -6.54 3.58 3.54
C ALA A 23 -5.85 4.87 3.05
N ARG A 24 -4.51 4.96 3.17
CA ARG A 24 -3.72 6.06 2.59
C ARG A 24 -3.83 6.10 1.06
N ALA A 25 -3.75 4.94 0.42
CA ALA A 25 -3.91 4.85 -1.03
C ALA A 25 -5.30 5.32 -1.46
N VAL A 26 -6.36 4.81 -0.82
CA VAL A 26 -7.76 5.20 -1.10
C VAL A 26 -7.94 6.71 -0.96
N TYR A 27 -7.39 7.32 0.09
CA TYR A 27 -7.46 8.76 0.29
C TYR A 27 -6.82 9.55 -0.87
N ARG A 28 -5.61 9.18 -1.30
CA ARG A 28 -4.91 9.84 -2.41
C ARG A 28 -5.64 9.66 -3.74
N MET A 29 -6.04 8.43 -4.06
CA MET A 29 -6.80 8.12 -5.27
C MET A 29 -8.14 8.89 -5.31
N ASN A 30 -8.81 9.04 -4.17
CA ASN A 30 -10.01 9.87 -4.08
C ASN A 30 -9.72 11.36 -4.35
N LYS A 31 -8.60 11.90 -3.85
CA LYS A 31 -8.17 13.28 -4.15
C LYS A 31 -7.87 13.51 -5.62
N GLU A 32 -7.47 12.48 -6.34
CA GLU A 32 -7.26 12.49 -7.80
C GLU A 32 -8.57 12.27 -8.59
N GLY A 33 -9.71 12.14 -7.92
CA GLY A 33 -11.01 11.96 -8.56
C GLY A 33 -11.34 10.51 -8.94
N GLN A 34 -10.53 9.54 -8.52
CA GLN A 34 -10.81 8.13 -8.78
C GLN A 34 -11.98 7.64 -7.90
N THR A 35 -12.88 6.86 -8.50
CA THR A 35 -14.04 6.26 -7.82
C THR A 35 -14.25 4.80 -8.26
N GLY A 36 -15.17 4.09 -7.59
CA GLY A 36 -15.48 2.69 -7.86
C GLY A 36 -14.68 1.69 -7.02
N CYS A 37 -14.98 0.40 -7.22
CA CYS A 37 -14.28 -0.69 -6.53
C CYS A 37 -12.86 -0.84 -7.08
N LYS A 38 -11.89 -1.04 -6.18
CA LYS A 38 -10.47 -1.26 -6.49
C LYS A 38 -9.96 -2.46 -5.70
N THR A 39 -9.08 -3.22 -6.31
CA THR A 39 -8.37 -4.34 -5.70
C THR A 39 -6.91 -3.97 -5.48
N VAL A 40 -6.15 -4.83 -4.80
CA VAL A 40 -4.69 -4.65 -4.61
C VAL A 40 -3.91 -4.57 -5.92
N PHE A 41 -4.47 -5.10 -7.02
CA PHE A 41 -3.85 -5.03 -8.35
C PHE A 41 -4.00 -3.66 -9.03
N ASP A 42 -4.91 -2.81 -8.54
CA ASP A 42 -5.17 -1.48 -9.08
C ASP A 42 -4.36 -0.38 -8.36
N VAL A 43 -3.65 -0.73 -7.28
CA VAL A 43 -2.97 0.22 -6.39
C VAL A 43 -1.46 0.11 -6.56
N ALA A 44 -0.83 1.10 -7.19
CA ALA A 44 0.62 1.13 -7.30
C ALA A 44 1.29 1.26 -5.91
N PRO A 45 2.42 0.58 -5.64
CA PRO A 45 3.06 0.58 -4.31
C PRO A 45 3.37 1.97 -3.74
N ALA A 46 3.63 2.97 -4.59
CA ALA A 46 3.89 4.34 -4.16
C ALA A 46 2.72 4.98 -3.37
N TYR A 47 1.48 4.56 -3.63
CA TYR A 47 0.31 5.04 -2.88
C TYR A 47 0.30 4.57 -1.42
N LEU A 48 0.96 3.44 -1.14
CA LEU A 48 1.02 2.85 0.20
C LEU A 48 2.02 3.58 1.11
N SER A 49 3.04 4.22 0.53
CA SER A 49 4.09 4.92 1.29
C SER A 49 3.65 6.33 1.71
N PRO A 50 3.96 6.77 2.95
CA PRO A 50 3.77 8.16 3.34
C PRO A 50 4.78 9.11 2.67
N LEU A 51 5.91 8.59 2.18
CA LEU A 51 6.98 9.37 1.54
C LEU A 51 6.51 9.97 0.21
N SER A 52 7.16 11.08 -0.18
CA SER A 52 7.02 11.67 -1.51
C SER A 52 7.64 10.78 -2.59
N GLY A 53 7.26 11.03 -3.85
CA GLY A 53 7.84 10.29 -4.98
C GLY A 53 9.35 10.46 -5.10
N ASP A 54 9.90 11.63 -4.75
CA ASP A 54 11.35 11.88 -4.75
C ASP A 54 12.06 11.08 -3.64
N GLU A 55 11.51 11.05 -2.43
CA GLU A 55 12.06 10.26 -1.32
C GLU A 55 12.03 8.76 -1.59
N ILE A 56 10.95 8.24 -2.19
CA ILE A 56 10.87 6.82 -2.59
C ILE A 56 11.98 6.51 -3.59
N ARG A 57 12.18 7.36 -4.61
CA ARG A 57 13.24 7.18 -5.61
C ARG A 57 14.64 7.27 -5.03
N ALA A 58 14.85 8.13 -4.03
CA ALA A 58 16.18 8.34 -3.44
C ALA A 58 16.60 7.23 -2.48
N HIS A 59 15.65 6.57 -1.83
CA HIS A 59 15.94 5.67 -0.71
C HIS A 59 15.50 4.21 -0.92
N LEU A 60 14.61 3.93 -1.87
CA LEU A 60 13.99 2.61 -2.06
C LEU A 60 14.04 2.08 -3.51
N LEU A 61 14.72 2.79 -4.41
CA LEU A 61 15.01 2.40 -5.80
C LEU A 61 16.51 2.53 -6.08
#